data_AF-A0A7L0G1D2-F1
#
_entry.id   AF-A0A7L0G1D2-F1
#
_cell.length_a   1.000
_cell.length_b   1.000
_cell.length_c   1.000
_cell.angle_alpha   90.00
_cell.angle_beta   90.00
_cell.angle_gamma   90.00
#
_symmetry.space_group_name_H-M   'P 1'
#
loop_
_entity.id
_entity.type
_entity.pdbx_description
1 polymer ?
#
loop_
_entity_poly.entity_id
_entity_poly.type
_entity_poly.pdbx_seq_one_letter_code
_entity_poly.pdbx_strand_id
1 'polypeptide(L)'
;ETGISKAEALEALQVVQQECHGDAGRAAGGSGATRKRAALELLEEEQAQGFLITFCSALGNILGGGVHLTKITGICGAPGVGKTQLCMQSAADVQIPECFGGVAGEAAFTDTEGSFTADRGVDIASACVQHCRRIAELTEKK
;
A
#
# COMPACT_ATOMS: atom_id res chain seq x y z
N GLU A 1 -40.08 14.15 -4.63
CA GLU A 1 -38.69 13.98 -4.18
C GLU A 1 -38.70 13.26 -2.85
N THR A 2 -38.46 11.95 -2.84
CA THR A 2 -38.40 11.16 -1.60
C THR A 2 -36.98 11.21 -1.08
N GLY A 3 -36.58 12.38 -0.58
CA GLY A 3 -35.34 12.56 0.16
C GLY A 3 -35.56 12.23 1.62
N ILE A 4 -34.59 11.55 2.22
CA ILE A 4 -34.56 11.27 3.66
C ILE A 4 -34.45 12.62 4.40
N SER A 5 -35.28 12.85 5.41
CA SER A 5 -35.18 14.07 6.21
C SER A 5 -33.91 14.06 7.07
N LYS A 6 -33.42 15.25 7.44
CA LYS A 6 -32.25 15.40 8.30
C LYS A 6 -32.39 14.65 9.64
N ALA A 7 -33.61 14.53 10.17
CA ALA A 7 -33.90 13.83 11.40
C ALA A 7 -33.77 12.30 11.22
N GLU A 8 -34.37 11.76 10.16
CA GLU A 8 -34.27 10.34 9.82
C GLU A 8 -32.83 9.92 9.50
N ALA A 9 -32.07 10.79 8.83
CA ALA A 9 -30.65 10.56 8.58
C ALA A 9 -29.81 10.54 9.88
N LEU A 10 -30.12 11.42 10.84
CA LEU A 10 -29.44 11.45 12.16
C LEU A 10 -29.77 10.22 13.01
N GLU A 11 -31.03 9.76 12.97
CA GLU A 11 -31.47 8.58 13.70
C GLU A 11 -30.78 7.31 13.16
N ALA A 12 -30.71 7.17 11.83
CA ALA A 12 -29.98 6.07 11.20
C ALA A 12 -28.48 6.06 11.60
N LEU A 13 -27.84 7.23 11.70
CA LEU A 13 -26.46 7.36 12.14
C LEU A 13 -26.27 6.99 13.63
N GLN A 14 -27.22 7.34 14.51
CA GLN A 14 -27.15 6.99 15.94
C GLN A 14 -27.28 5.48 16.17
N VAL A 15 -28.13 4.78 15.40
CA VAL A 15 -28.25 3.31 15.48
C VAL A 15 -26.93 2.64 15.13
N VAL A 16 -26.24 3.09 14.07
CA VAL A 16 -24.93 2.57 13.67
C VAL A 16 -23.89 2.79 14.78
N GLN A 17 -23.90 3.95 15.45
CA GLN A 17 -22.97 4.25 16.54
C GLN A 17 -23.21 3.41 17.80
N GLN A 18 -24.46 3.08 18.13
CA GLN A 18 -24.79 2.28 19.31
C GLN A 18 -24.36 0.80 19.16
N GLU A 19 -24.38 0.25 17.95
CA GLU A 19 -23.88 -1.11 17.69
C GLU A 19 -22.35 -1.23 17.81
N CYS A 20 -21.60 -0.13 17.65
CA CYS A 20 -20.13 -0.13 17.73
C CYS A 20 -19.58 -0.10 19.17
N HIS A 21 -20.40 0.26 20.17
CA HIS A 21 -19.99 0.35 21.58
C HIS A 21 -20.38 -0.88 22.42
N GLY A 22 -21.06 -1.86 21.82
CA GLY A 22 -21.37 -3.14 22.45
C GLY A 22 -20.18 -4.11 22.39
N ASP A 23 -19.62 -4.40 23.56
CA ASP A 23 -18.66 -5.48 23.85
C ASP A 23 -17.15 -5.13 23.79
N ALA A 24 -16.71 -4.27 24.70
CA ALA A 24 -15.33 -4.22 25.17
C ALA A 24 -15.10 -5.21 26.33
N GLY A 25 -15.62 -6.44 26.23
CA GLY A 25 -15.67 -7.41 27.32
C GLY A 25 -15.15 -8.81 26.96
N ARG A 26 -13.83 -9.00 27.04
CA ARG A 26 -13.11 -10.29 27.16
C ARG A 26 -13.03 -11.19 25.89
N ALA A 27 -11.81 -11.42 25.43
CA ALA A 27 -11.11 -12.72 25.54
C ALA A 27 -10.06 -12.85 24.42
N ALA A 28 -8.88 -13.31 24.79
CA ALA A 28 -7.88 -13.81 23.88
C ALA A 28 -8.41 -15.07 23.17
N GLY A 29 -8.27 -15.11 21.84
CA GLY A 29 -8.44 -16.32 21.04
C GLY A 29 -9.77 -16.44 20.30
N GLY A 30 -9.72 -16.24 18.98
CA GLY A 30 -10.66 -16.85 18.03
C GLY A 30 -11.82 -15.99 17.54
N SER A 31 -11.97 -16.01 16.22
CA SER A 31 -13.19 -15.69 15.46
C SER A 31 -13.55 -14.21 15.27
N GLY A 32 -12.91 -13.58 14.27
CA GLY A 32 -13.60 -12.99 13.12
C GLY A 32 -14.94 -12.27 13.34
N ALA A 33 -15.05 -11.42 14.36
CA ALA A 33 -16.13 -10.45 14.43
C ALA A 33 -15.82 -9.35 13.40
N THR A 34 -16.46 -9.44 12.23
CA THR A 34 -16.39 -8.37 11.22
C THR A 34 -16.97 -7.10 11.84
N ARG A 35 -16.10 -6.18 12.28
CA ARG A 35 -16.50 -4.84 12.74
C ARG A 35 -17.34 -4.21 11.63
N LYS A 36 -18.60 -3.85 11.94
CA LYS A 36 -19.41 -3.03 11.03
C LYS A 36 -18.74 -1.66 10.93
N ARG A 37 -18.45 -1.21 9.71
CA ARG A 37 -17.81 0.09 9.45
C ARG A 37 -18.71 0.94 8.59
N ALA A 38 -18.77 2.23 8.89
CA ALA A 38 -19.52 3.17 8.05
C ALA A 38 -18.79 3.38 6.72
N ALA A 39 -19.52 3.66 5.64
CA ALA A 39 -18.91 3.96 4.35
C ALA A 39 -17.96 5.18 4.41
N LEU A 40 -18.28 6.16 5.26
CA LEU A 40 -17.43 7.33 5.51
C LEU A 40 -16.09 6.93 6.14
N GLU A 41 -16.11 6.06 7.15
CA GLU A 41 -14.90 5.55 7.82
C GLU A 41 -14.01 4.80 6.82
N LEU A 42 -14.60 3.95 5.97
CA LEU A 42 -13.87 3.24 4.91
C LEU A 42 -13.21 4.19 3.91
N LEU A 43 -13.91 5.28 3.54
CA LEU A 43 -13.38 6.27 2.61
C LEU A 43 -12.23 7.08 3.23
N GLU A 44 -12.36 7.48 4.50
CA GLU A 44 -11.31 8.17 5.24
C GLU A 44 -10.06 7.29 5.39
N GLU A 45 -10.23 6.01 5.71
CA GLU A 45 -9.14 5.03 5.72
C GLU A 45 -8.47 4.90 4.35
N GLU A 46 -9.25 4.79 3.27
CA GLU A 46 -8.72 4.66 1.91
C GLU A 46 -7.95 5.90 1.47
N GLN A 47 -8.40 7.10 1.84
CA GLN A 47 -7.70 8.35 1.55
C GLN A 47 -6.42 8.54 2.38
N ALA A 48 -6.35 7.93 3.56
CA ALA A 48 -5.16 7.95 4.40
C ALA A 48 -4.09 6.93 3.95
N GLN A 49 -4.43 5.98 3.07
CA GLN A 49 -3.50 4.96 2.61
C GLN A 49 -2.42 5.54 1.70
N GLY A 50 -1.17 5.24 2.03
CA GLY A 50 -0.03 5.58 1.20
C GLY A 50 0.16 4.63 0.02
N PHE A 51 1.25 4.84 -0.69
CA PHE A 51 1.73 3.99 -1.77
C PHE A 51 3.21 3.71 -1.57
N LEU A 52 3.64 2.55 -2.03
CA LEU A 52 5.04 2.26 -2.25
C LEU A 52 5.52 3.09 -3.44
N ILE A 53 6.47 3.99 -3.19
CA ILE A 53 7.09 4.79 -4.26
C ILE A 53 7.80 3.87 -5.25
N THR A 54 7.82 4.32 -6.50
CA THR A 54 8.69 3.76 -7.52
C THR A 54 9.55 4.91 -8.03
N PHE A 55 10.85 4.70 -8.24
CA PHE A 55 11.72 5.73 -8.83
C PHE A 55 11.49 5.91 -10.35
N CYS A 56 10.30 5.54 -10.84
CA CYS A 56 9.85 5.69 -12.21
C CYS A 56 8.62 6.60 -12.24
N SER A 57 8.80 7.86 -12.63
CA SER A 57 7.72 8.85 -12.68
C SER A 57 6.59 8.43 -13.63
N ALA A 58 6.91 7.80 -14.76
CA ALA A 58 5.90 7.31 -15.69
C ALA A 58 5.01 6.22 -15.07
N LEU A 59 5.62 5.29 -14.32
CA LEU A 59 4.87 4.25 -13.62
C LEU A 59 4.06 4.83 -12.45
N GLY A 60 4.67 5.72 -11.66
CA GLY A 60 3.96 6.45 -10.60
C GLY A 60 2.73 7.17 -11.14
N ASN A 61 2.83 7.87 -12.27
CA ASN A 61 1.69 8.56 -12.88
C ASN A 61 0.56 7.62 -13.30
N ILE A 62 0.89 6.45 -13.87
CA ILE A 62 -0.11 5.45 -14.26
C ILE A 62 -0.81 4.86 -13.03
N LEU A 63 -0.09 4.71 -11.92
CA LEU A 63 -0.60 4.14 -10.68
C LEU A 63 -1.18 5.18 -9.71
N GLY A 64 -1.20 6.48 -10.06
CA GLY A 64 -1.70 7.53 -9.18
C GLY A 64 -0.77 7.87 -7.99
N GLY A 65 0.53 7.63 -8.12
CA GLY A 65 1.58 7.94 -7.15
C GLY A 65 2.60 6.81 -7.02
N GLY A 66 2.12 5.57 -6.97
CA GLY A 66 2.93 4.37 -6.77
C GLY A 66 2.07 3.14 -6.54
N VAL A 67 2.66 2.04 -6.08
CA VAL A 67 1.90 0.81 -5.79
C VAL A 67 1.14 0.98 -4.48
N HIS A 68 -0.19 1.01 -4.50
CA HIS A 68 -1.01 1.27 -3.31
C HIS A 68 -0.78 0.24 -2.19
N LEU A 69 -0.58 0.74 -0.97
CA LEU A 69 -0.49 -0.09 0.23
C LEU A 69 -1.86 -0.68 0.57
N THR A 70 -1.87 -1.83 1.26
CA THR A 70 -3.08 -2.57 1.68
C THR A 70 -4.02 -3.00 0.54
N LYS A 71 -3.56 -2.88 -0.70
CA LYS A 71 -4.28 -3.31 -1.92
C LYS A 71 -3.46 -4.35 -2.67
N ILE A 72 -4.15 -5.14 -3.49
CA ILE A 72 -3.50 -6.10 -4.39
C ILE A 72 -3.33 -5.43 -5.75
N THR A 73 -2.10 -5.34 -6.24
CA THR A 73 -1.78 -4.85 -7.59
C THR A 73 -1.35 -6.02 -8.47
N GLY A 74 -2.10 -6.27 -9.55
CA GLY A 74 -1.79 -7.32 -10.52
C GLY A 74 -1.00 -6.80 -11.72
N ILE A 75 0.15 -7.40 -12.01
CA ILE A 75 0.99 -7.09 -13.18
C ILE A 75 0.85 -8.22 -14.21
N CYS A 76 0.26 -7.92 -15.36
CA CYS A 76 -0.05 -8.91 -16.40
C CYS A 76 0.61 -8.56 -17.74
N GLY A 77 0.92 -9.57 -18.55
CA GLY A 77 1.51 -9.39 -19.88
C GLY A 77 2.28 -10.62 -20.38
N ALA A 78 2.73 -10.58 -21.64
CA ALA A 78 3.44 -11.69 -22.29
C ALA A 78 4.76 -12.08 -21.56
N PRO A 79 5.34 -13.26 -21.81
CA PRO A 79 6.68 -13.59 -21.32
C PRO A 79 7.72 -12.55 -21.77
N GLY A 80 8.68 -12.24 -20.90
CA GLY A 80 9.76 -11.29 -21.21
C GLY A 80 9.41 -9.80 -21.11
N VAL A 81 8.16 -9.41 -20.87
CA VAL A 81 7.76 -7.97 -20.76
C VAL A 81 8.20 -7.28 -19.47
N GLY A 82 8.93 -7.98 -18.59
CA GLY A 82 9.50 -7.38 -17.38
C GLY A 82 8.70 -7.55 -16.08
N LYS A 83 7.68 -8.43 -16.04
CA LYS A 83 6.87 -8.68 -14.82
C LYS A 83 7.72 -9.06 -13.61
N THR A 84 8.56 -10.09 -13.74
CA THR A 84 9.45 -10.54 -12.66
C THR A 84 10.47 -9.46 -12.26
N GLN A 85 10.94 -8.66 -13.22
CA GLN A 85 11.83 -7.53 -12.96
C GLN A 85 11.14 -6.46 -12.12
N LEU A 86 9.88 -6.14 -12.43
CA LEU A 86 9.09 -5.19 -11.65
C LEU A 86 8.84 -5.71 -10.22
N CYS A 87 8.52 -7.01 -10.05
CA CYS A 87 8.35 -7.59 -8.72
C CYS A 87 9.66 -7.54 -7.89
N MET A 88 10.81 -7.84 -8.50
CA MET A 88 12.11 -7.73 -7.82
C MET A 88 12.45 -6.28 -7.48
N GLN A 89 12.13 -5.33 -8.36
CA GLN A 89 12.29 -3.90 -8.09
C GLN A 89 11.43 -3.47 -6.89
N SER A 90 10.14 -3.85 -6.85
CA SER A 90 9.27 -3.54 -5.71
C SER A 90 9.79 -4.12 -4.39
N ALA A 91 10.42 -5.30 -4.41
CA ALA A 91 11.05 -5.90 -3.24
C ALA A 91 12.27 -5.10 -2.72
N ALA A 92 12.96 -4.37 -3.60
CA ALA A 92 14.00 -3.42 -3.21
C ALA A 92 13.40 -2.07 -2.79
N ASP A 93 12.36 -1.59 -3.49
CA ASP A 93 11.73 -0.30 -3.23
C ASP A 93 11.09 -0.25 -1.84
N VAL A 94 10.54 -1.36 -1.33
CA VAL A 94 9.92 -1.39 0.02
C VAL A 94 10.91 -1.05 1.12
N GLN A 95 12.21 -1.32 0.90
CA GLN A 95 13.28 -1.08 1.86
C GLN A 95 13.77 0.37 1.85
N ILE A 96 13.28 1.21 0.91
CA ILE A 96 13.69 2.62 0.83
C ILE A 96 13.26 3.34 2.13
N PRO A 97 14.14 4.12 2.78
CA PRO A 97 13.80 4.88 3.98
C PRO A 97 12.74 5.96 3.75
N GLU A 98 11.99 6.30 4.80
CA GLU A 98 10.95 7.34 4.78
C GLU A 98 11.47 8.73 4.37
N CYS A 99 12.74 9.05 4.69
CA CYS A 99 13.35 10.33 4.29
C CYS A 99 13.53 10.48 2.76
N PHE A 100 13.42 9.38 2.01
CA PHE A 100 13.37 9.37 0.55
C PHE A 100 11.95 9.12 0.01
N GLY A 101 10.93 9.12 0.87
CA GLY A 101 9.54 8.83 0.54
C GLY A 101 9.18 7.33 0.50
N GLY A 102 10.08 6.45 0.96
CA GLY A 102 9.81 5.01 1.07
C GLY A 102 9.06 4.63 2.35
N VAL A 103 9.01 3.33 2.64
CA VAL A 103 8.26 2.77 3.78
C VAL A 103 9.12 1.97 4.76
N ALA A 104 10.44 1.87 4.53
CA ALA A 104 11.40 1.16 5.38
C ALA A 104 10.95 -0.26 5.80
N GLY A 105 10.27 -0.97 4.90
CA GLY A 105 9.68 -2.28 5.17
C GLY A 105 10.50 -3.45 4.63
N GLU A 106 9.89 -4.64 4.68
CA GLU A 106 10.47 -5.89 4.22
C GLU A 106 9.60 -6.53 3.12
N ALA A 107 10.19 -7.41 2.31
CA ALA A 107 9.50 -8.12 1.24
C ALA A 107 9.62 -9.64 1.41
N ALA A 108 8.50 -10.33 1.17
CA ALA A 108 8.48 -11.76 0.92
C ALA A 108 8.24 -12.00 -0.58
N PHE A 109 9.16 -12.69 -1.25
CA PHE A 109 9.06 -13.02 -2.66
C PHE A 109 8.81 -14.51 -2.84
N THR A 110 7.66 -14.86 -3.41
CA THR A 110 7.31 -16.24 -3.74
C THR A 110 7.49 -16.45 -5.24
N ASP A 111 8.43 -17.31 -5.61
CA ASP A 111 8.70 -17.67 -7.01
C ASP A 111 8.17 -19.07 -7.31
N THR A 112 7.27 -19.16 -8.29
CA THR A 112 6.68 -20.43 -8.74
C THR A 112 7.29 -20.94 -10.05
N GLU A 113 8.07 -20.10 -10.76
CA GLU A 113 8.62 -20.41 -12.08
C GLU A 113 10.15 -20.56 -12.08
N GLY A 114 10.81 -20.22 -10.97
CA GLY A 114 12.27 -20.28 -10.84
C GLY A 114 12.98 -19.14 -11.59
N SER A 115 12.30 -18.01 -11.79
CA SER A 115 12.82 -16.86 -12.53
C SER A 115 13.49 -15.80 -11.64
N PHE A 116 13.41 -15.94 -10.32
CA PHE A 116 14.19 -15.14 -9.39
C PHE A 116 15.67 -15.57 -9.41
N THR A 117 16.58 -14.60 -9.46
CA THR A 117 18.02 -14.84 -9.33
C THR A 117 18.63 -13.87 -8.32
N ALA A 118 19.44 -14.37 -7.39
CA ALA A 118 20.05 -13.56 -6.35
C ALA A 118 20.99 -12.50 -6.94
N ASP A 119 21.77 -12.84 -7.96
CA ASP A 119 22.65 -11.90 -8.67
C ASP A 119 21.88 -10.68 -9.18
N ARG A 120 20.70 -10.92 -9.79
CA ARG A 120 19.85 -9.84 -10.25
C ARG A 120 19.26 -9.02 -9.11
N GLY A 121 18.91 -9.66 -8.00
CA GLY A 121 18.48 -8.97 -6.77
C GLY A 121 19.57 -8.03 -6.24
N VAL A 122 20.83 -8.48 -6.24
CA VAL A 122 22.00 -7.66 -5.83
C VAL A 122 22.21 -6.47 -6.77
N ASP A 123 22.07 -6.66 -8.09
CA ASP A 123 22.16 -5.56 -9.05
C ASP A 123 21.11 -4.48 -8.77
N ILE A 124 19.85 -4.90 -8.58
CA ILE A 124 18.72 -4.02 -8.30
C ILE A 124 18.93 -3.27 -6.97
N ALA A 125 19.31 -3.99 -5.91
CA ALA A 125 19.56 -3.39 -4.60
C ALA A 125 20.72 -2.38 -4.66
N SER A 126 21.82 -2.72 -5.35
CA SER A 126 22.97 -1.83 -5.52
C SER A 126 22.58 -0.56 -6.29
N ALA A 127 21.79 -0.69 -7.35
CA ALA A 127 21.27 0.44 -8.10
C ALA A 127 20.33 1.32 -7.24
N CYS A 128 19.47 0.72 -6.41
CA CYS A 128 18.59 1.43 -5.49
C CYS A 128 19.40 2.26 -4.47
N VAL A 129 20.42 1.67 -3.85
CA VAL A 129 21.31 2.38 -2.92
C VAL A 129 22.02 3.55 -3.60
N GLN A 130 22.57 3.33 -4.80
CA GLN A 130 23.22 4.40 -5.57
C GLN A 130 22.24 5.52 -5.95
N HIS A 131 20.97 5.19 -6.21
CA HIS A 131 19.93 6.17 -6.49
C HIS A 131 19.64 7.04 -5.26
N CYS A 132 19.45 6.43 -4.09
CA CYS A 132 19.22 7.15 -2.84
C CYS A 132 20.40 8.07 -2.48
N ARG A 133 21.65 7.60 -2.66
CA ARG A 133 22.85 8.43 -2.47
C ARG A 133 22.84 9.68 -3.35
N ARG A 134 22.52 9.53 -4.63
CA ARG A 134 22.40 10.67 -5.55
C ARG A 134 21.32 11.67 -5.12
N ILE A 135 20.19 11.20 -4.61
CA ILE A 135 19.13 12.09 -4.09
C ILE A 135 19.64 12.87 -2.87
N ALA A 136 20.36 12.20 -1.96
CA ALA A 136 20.93 12.84 -0.77
C ALA A 136 21.91 13.96 -1.16
N GLU A 137 22.86 13.67 -2.06
CA GLU A 137 23.85 14.63 -2.55
C GLU A 137 23.24 15.85 -3.27
N LEU A 138 22.10 15.66 -3.95
CA LEU A 138 21.37 16.75 -4.61
C LEU A 138 20.61 17.63 -3.62
N THR A 139 20.13 17.05 -2.52
CA THR A 139 19.43 17.78 -1.46
C THR A 139 20.38 18.65 -0.66
N GLU A 140 21.63 18.21 -0.43
CA GLU A 140 22.66 18.97 0.29
C GLU A 140 23.20 20.19 -0.49
N LYS A 141 23.03 20.21 -1.81
CA LYS A 141 23.50 21.30 -2.68
C LYS A 141 22.49 22.42 -2.91
N LYS A 142 21.28 22.29 -2.36
CA LYS A 142 20.23 23.32 -2.38
C LYS A 142 20.22 24.11 -1.09
#